data_AF-G2G0I1-F1
#
_entry.id   AF-G2G0I1-F1
#
_cell.length_a   1.000
_cell.length_b   1.000
_cell.length_c   1.000
_cell.angle_alpha   90.00
_cell.angle_beta   90.00
_cell.angle_gamma   90.00
#
_symmetry.space_group_name_H-M   'P 1'
#
loop_
_entity.id
_entity.type
_entity.pdbx_description
1 polymer ?
#
loop_
_entity_poly.entity_id
_entity_poly.type
_entity_poly.pdbx_seq_one_letter_code
_entity_poly.pdbx_strand_id
1 'polypeptide(L)'
;MSIQISFPLYVLTYTKEEFNKWVNGEREQCLDPYCLKLPNSYGFGEFIVGQHFSSLGYKWIHHDFNVFGGNRPEKYPLAEEILIGNFGKEKYESARTLYRAFKNIEEPDLLIYRPDYSEIRFAESKRLDSHDKLRENQVRGLILLSALLGCKADVFEIVEEGKDFTPEPIIWEF
;
A
#
# COMPACT_ATOMS: atom_id res chain seq x y z
N MET A 1 16.93 20.15 -16.49
CA MET A 1 15.86 20.33 -15.48
C MET A 1 15.60 18.95 -14.91
N SER A 2 15.93 18.71 -13.64
CA SER A 2 15.55 17.49 -12.94
C SER A 2 14.04 17.55 -12.64
N ILE A 3 13.37 16.40 -12.69
CA ILE A 3 11.98 16.28 -12.25
C ILE A 3 12.03 15.88 -10.78
N GLN A 4 11.43 16.70 -9.92
CA GLN A 4 11.33 16.42 -8.49
C GLN A 4 9.89 16.03 -8.16
N ILE A 5 9.73 14.93 -7.42
CA ILE A 5 8.44 14.46 -6.93
C ILE A 5 8.52 14.36 -5.41
N SER A 6 7.50 14.87 -4.73
CA SER A 6 7.38 14.77 -3.28
C SER A 6 6.17 13.92 -2.91
N PHE A 7 6.37 12.98 -1.98
CA PHE A 7 5.30 12.24 -1.34
C PHE A 7 5.13 12.73 0.10
N PRO A 8 3.90 13.03 0.54
CA PRO A 8 3.65 13.24 1.95
C PRO A 8 3.95 11.94 2.71
N LEU A 9 4.71 12.07 3.80
CA LEU A 9 4.96 10.97 4.73
C LEU A 9 4.02 11.11 5.92
N TYR A 10 3.17 10.11 6.11
CA TYR A 10 2.29 10.04 7.27
C TYR A 10 2.92 9.14 8.33
N VAL A 11 2.70 9.45 9.60
CA VAL A 11 3.21 8.65 10.72
C VAL A 11 2.03 7.99 11.41
N LEU A 12 2.11 6.68 11.56
CA LEU A 12 1.23 5.91 12.45
C LEU A 12 2.07 5.29 13.55
N THR A 13 1.51 5.27 14.75
CA THR A 13 2.17 4.70 15.91
C THR A 13 1.62 3.33 16.27
N TYR A 14 2.45 2.53 16.93
CA TYR A 14 2.04 1.27 17.53
C TYR A 14 2.66 1.12 18.93
N THR A 15 1.96 0.40 19.80
CA THR A 15 2.46 0.01 21.10
C THR A 15 3.33 -1.25 20.99
N LYS A 16 4.33 -1.38 21.87
CA LYS A 16 5.13 -2.61 21.97
C LYS A 16 4.29 -3.87 22.22
N GLU A 17 3.17 -3.71 22.92
CA GLU A 17 2.23 -4.81 23.18
C GLU A 17 1.56 -5.30 21.88
N GLU A 18 1.07 -4.40 21.03
CA GLU A 18 0.50 -4.75 19.72
C GLU A 18 1.51 -5.48 18.84
N PHE A 19 2.76 -5.02 18.83
CA PHE A 19 3.83 -5.69 18.09
C PHE A 19 4.08 -7.12 18.60
N ASN A 20 4.16 -7.30 19.92
CA ASN A 20 4.37 -8.62 20.51
C ASN A 20 3.21 -9.57 20.22
N LYS A 21 1.95 -9.09 20.33
CA LYS A 21 0.76 -9.85 19.96
C LYS A 21 0.83 -10.31 18.51
N TRP A 22 1.20 -9.41 17.60
CA TRP A 22 1.37 -9.75 16.19
C TRP A 22 2.41 -10.85 15.96
N VAL A 23 3.58 -10.73 16.60
CA VAL A 23 4.67 -11.71 16.50
C VAL A 23 4.27 -13.07 17.08
N ASN A 24 3.47 -13.08 18.14
CA ASN A 24 2.92 -14.30 18.75
C ASN A 24 1.79 -14.94 17.94
N GLY A 25 1.31 -14.29 16.87
CA GLY A 25 0.20 -14.78 16.06
C GLY A 25 -1.19 -14.43 16.60
N GLU A 26 -1.28 -13.60 17.63
CA GLU A 26 -2.53 -13.05 18.18
C GLU A 26 -3.04 -11.94 17.25
N ARG A 27 -3.71 -12.33 16.16
CA ARG A 27 -4.08 -11.46 15.03
C ARG A 27 -5.56 -11.45 14.72
N GLU A 28 -6.44 -11.73 15.68
CA GLU A 28 -7.89 -11.84 15.47
C GLU A 28 -8.51 -10.55 14.89
N GLN A 29 -7.84 -9.41 15.09
CA GLN A 29 -8.26 -8.11 14.58
C GLN A 29 -7.87 -7.87 13.11
N CYS A 30 -7.00 -8.69 12.53
CA CYS A 30 -6.58 -8.55 11.13
C CYS A 30 -7.62 -9.17 10.19
N LEU A 31 -8.19 -8.33 9.34
CA LEU A 31 -9.25 -8.73 8.40
C LEU A 31 -8.71 -9.34 7.11
N ASP A 32 -7.41 -9.17 6.82
CA ASP A 32 -6.78 -9.63 5.59
C ASP A 32 -6.26 -11.08 5.73
N PRO A 33 -6.79 -12.05 4.96
CA PRO A 33 -6.44 -13.47 5.10
C PRO A 33 -4.98 -13.81 4.74
N TYR A 34 -4.34 -12.99 3.90
CA TYR A 34 -2.95 -13.19 3.54
C TYR A 34 -2.04 -12.77 4.69
N CYS A 35 -2.30 -11.58 5.25
CA CYS A 35 -1.56 -11.00 6.36
C CYS A 35 -1.62 -11.87 7.63
N LEU A 36 -2.76 -12.52 7.88
CA LEU A 36 -2.93 -13.49 8.98
C LEU A 36 -1.94 -14.66 8.96
N LYS A 37 -1.43 -15.04 7.78
CA LYS A 37 -0.59 -16.24 7.60
C LYS A 37 0.90 -15.94 7.59
N LEU A 38 1.29 -14.66 7.61
CA LEU A 38 2.69 -14.26 7.49
C LEU A 38 3.48 -14.59 8.78
N PRO A 39 4.69 -15.16 8.69
CA PRO A 39 5.46 -15.51 9.89
C PRO A 39 6.03 -14.28 10.60
N ASN A 40 6.41 -14.43 11.87
CA ASN A 40 7.14 -13.42 12.65
C ASN A 40 6.44 -12.05 12.61
N SER A 41 7.20 -10.99 12.29
CA SER A 41 6.70 -9.62 12.19
C SER A 41 6.31 -9.18 10.78
N TYR A 42 6.30 -10.07 9.79
CA TYR A 42 5.90 -9.72 8.43
C TYR A 42 4.42 -9.34 8.41
N GLY A 43 4.05 -8.36 7.58
CA GLY A 43 2.68 -7.86 7.49
C GLY A 43 2.27 -6.88 8.59
N PHE A 44 3.13 -6.63 9.59
CA PHE A 44 2.74 -5.82 10.73
C PHE A 44 2.51 -4.35 10.37
N GLY A 45 3.38 -3.77 9.53
CA GLY A 45 3.22 -2.38 9.13
C GLY A 45 1.94 -2.18 8.32
N GLU A 46 1.70 -3.09 7.40
CA GLU A 46 0.51 -3.15 6.55
C GLU A 46 -0.76 -3.33 7.38
N PHE A 47 -0.70 -4.15 8.44
CA PHE A 47 -1.78 -4.28 9.40
C PHE A 47 -2.08 -2.97 10.12
N ILE A 48 -1.07 -2.23 10.59
CA ILE A 48 -1.28 -0.93 11.28
C ILE A 48 -1.93 0.09 10.33
N VAL A 49 -1.44 0.21 9.09
CA VAL A 49 -2.08 1.08 8.08
C VAL A 49 -3.52 0.61 7.79
N GLY A 50 -3.71 -0.70 7.63
CA GLY A 50 -5.01 -1.31 7.41
C GLY A 50 -6.01 -1.04 8.53
N GLN A 51 -5.60 -1.13 9.79
CA GLN A 51 -6.42 -0.80 10.97
C GLN A 51 -6.80 0.67 10.98
N HIS A 52 -5.85 1.57 10.71
CA HIS A 52 -6.12 2.99 10.61
C HIS A 52 -7.25 3.26 9.60
N PHE A 53 -7.15 2.73 8.39
CA PHE A 53 -8.19 2.93 7.37
C PHE A 53 -9.50 2.20 7.67
N SER A 54 -9.43 1.02 8.31
CA SER A 54 -10.62 0.29 8.76
C SER A 54 -11.43 1.12 9.76
N SER A 55 -10.76 1.83 10.68
CA SER A 55 -11.41 2.74 11.64
C SER A 55 -12.14 3.90 10.96
N LEU A 56 -11.74 4.27 9.74
CA LEU A 56 -12.35 5.31 8.91
C LEU A 56 -13.44 4.76 7.97
N GLY A 57 -13.77 3.48 8.08
CA GLY A 57 -14.80 2.80 7.28
C GLY A 57 -14.33 2.37 5.88
N TYR A 58 -13.03 2.22 5.68
CA TYR A 58 -12.47 1.61 4.47
C TYR A 58 -12.25 0.11 4.67
N LYS A 59 -12.00 -0.59 3.56
CA LYS A 59 -11.45 -1.94 3.52
C LYS A 59 -10.08 -1.90 2.84
N TRP A 60 -9.29 -2.96 2.99
CA TRP A 60 -7.95 -3.03 2.42
C TRP A 60 -7.61 -4.45 1.97
N ILE A 61 -6.69 -4.56 1.02
CA ILE A 61 -6.08 -5.79 0.51
C ILE A 61 -4.56 -5.64 0.55
N HIS A 62 -3.88 -6.65 1.08
CA HIS A 62 -2.41 -6.70 1.14
C HIS A 62 -1.84 -7.54 0.00
N HIS A 63 -1.08 -6.91 -0.91
CA HIS A 63 -0.40 -7.49 -2.09
C HIS A 63 -1.23 -8.32 -3.10
N ASP A 64 -2.45 -8.73 -2.78
CA ASP A 64 -3.32 -9.53 -3.65
C ASP A 64 -4.10 -8.65 -4.64
N PHE A 65 -3.38 -7.81 -5.39
CA PHE A 65 -3.91 -7.02 -6.49
C PHE A 65 -2.90 -6.93 -7.65
N ASN A 66 -3.34 -6.40 -8.79
CA ASN A 66 -2.55 -6.34 -10.01
C ASN A 66 -3.11 -5.28 -10.97
N VAL A 67 -2.69 -4.04 -10.75
CA VAL A 67 -3.06 -2.87 -11.54
C VAL A 67 -2.30 -2.84 -12.86
N PHE A 68 -1.00 -3.10 -12.83
CA PHE A 68 -0.13 -2.88 -14.00
C PHE A 68 -0.06 -4.06 -14.95
N GLY A 69 -0.56 -5.23 -14.58
CA GLY A 69 -0.66 -6.40 -15.46
C GLY A 69 0.52 -7.37 -15.39
N GLY A 70 1.26 -7.40 -14.27
CA GLY A 70 2.32 -8.40 -14.01
C GLY A 70 1.79 -9.83 -13.86
N ASN A 71 0.54 -9.99 -13.41
CA ASN A 71 -0.16 -11.28 -13.34
C ASN A 71 -1.25 -11.43 -14.40
N ARG A 72 -1.68 -12.68 -14.68
CA ARG A 72 -2.86 -12.95 -15.54
C ARG A 72 -4.15 -12.36 -14.92
N PRO A 73 -5.15 -11.97 -15.74
CA PRO A 73 -6.48 -11.63 -15.23
C PRO A 73 -7.09 -12.76 -14.39
N GLU A 74 -8.05 -12.42 -13.54
CA GLU A 74 -8.76 -13.31 -12.62
C GLU A 74 -7.88 -13.98 -11.55
N LYS A 75 -6.60 -13.62 -11.44
CA LYS A 75 -5.76 -14.09 -10.33
C LYS A 75 -6.28 -13.54 -9.00
N TYR A 76 -6.74 -12.29 -9.00
CA TYR A 76 -7.19 -11.56 -7.81
C TYR A 76 -8.61 -10.99 -8.03
N PRO A 77 -9.64 -11.84 -8.17
CA PRO A 77 -10.94 -11.43 -8.70
C PRO A 77 -11.59 -10.30 -7.91
N LEU A 78 -11.47 -10.30 -6.57
CA LEU A 78 -11.99 -9.21 -5.73
C LEU A 78 -11.29 -7.88 -6.00
N ALA A 79 -9.95 -7.88 -6.10
CA ALA A 79 -9.20 -6.66 -6.42
C ALA A 79 -9.55 -6.15 -7.82
N GLU A 80 -9.71 -7.05 -8.79
CA GLU A 80 -10.11 -6.68 -10.15
C GLU A 80 -11.51 -6.06 -10.17
N GLU A 81 -12.47 -6.63 -9.44
CA GLU A 81 -13.81 -6.06 -9.28
C GLU A 81 -13.76 -4.64 -8.69
N ILE A 82 -12.99 -4.43 -7.62
CA ILE A 82 -12.82 -3.11 -6.97
C ILE A 82 -12.22 -2.10 -7.96
N LEU A 83 -11.13 -2.46 -8.65
CA LEU A 83 -10.43 -1.58 -9.58
C LEU A 83 -11.30 -1.24 -10.79
N ILE A 84 -12.02 -2.22 -11.35
CA ILE A 84 -12.97 -2.00 -12.45
C ILE A 84 -14.14 -1.14 -11.98
N GLY A 85 -14.67 -1.38 -10.77
CA GLY A 85 -15.76 -0.61 -10.19
C GLY A 85 -15.40 0.86 -10.00
N ASN A 86 -14.15 1.16 -9.61
CA ASN A 86 -13.69 2.53 -9.41
C ASN A 86 -13.28 3.24 -10.71
N PHE A 87 -12.51 2.58 -11.57
CA PHE A 87 -11.91 3.21 -12.77
C PHE A 87 -12.74 3.07 -14.04
N GLY A 88 -13.62 2.08 -14.08
CA GLY A 88 -14.17 1.53 -15.31
C GLY A 88 -13.24 0.52 -15.97
N LYS A 89 -13.85 -0.45 -16.65
CA LYS A 89 -13.16 -1.59 -17.27
C LYS A 89 -12.08 -1.17 -18.29
N GLU A 90 -12.39 -0.21 -19.16
CA GLU A 90 -11.47 0.25 -20.21
C GLU A 90 -10.18 0.83 -19.63
N LYS A 91 -10.30 1.67 -18.58
CA LYS A 91 -9.16 2.27 -17.91
C LYS A 91 -8.32 1.22 -17.18
N TYR A 92 -8.98 0.26 -16.51
CA TYR A 92 -8.30 -0.87 -15.88
C TYR A 92 -7.54 -1.72 -16.91
N GLU A 93 -8.17 -2.12 -18.02
CA GLU A 93 -7.52 -2.91 -19.07
C GLU A 93 -6.34 -2.17 -19.71
N SER A 94 -6.47 -0.86 -19.90
CA SER A 94 -5.38 0.00 -20.39
C SER A 94 -4.21 0.06 -19.42
N ALA A 95 -4.48 0.21 -18.12
CA ALA A 95 -3.46 0.23 -17.06
C ALA A 95 -2.64 -1.08 -17.02
N ARG A 96 -3.27 -2.22 -17.33
CA ARG A 96 -2.60 -3.52 -17.38
C ARG A 96 -1.59 -3.67 -18.52
N THR A 97 -1.58 -2.76 -19.48
CA THR A 97 -0.57 -2.74 -20.54
C THR A 97 0.75 -2.10 -20.07
N LEU A 98 0.71 -1.35 -18.96
CA LEU A 98 1.82 -0.53 -18.48
C LEU A 98 3.00 -1.38 -17.99
N TYR A 99 2.77 -2.57 -17.44
CA TYR A 99 3.87 -3.45 -17.01
C TYR A 99 4.84 -3.82 -18.15
N ARG A 100 4.37 -3.85 -19.40
CA ARG A 100 5.25 -4.08 -20.56
C ARG A 100 5.99 -2.82 -20.99
N ALA A 101 5.39 -1.65 -20.78
CA ALA A 101 5.93 -0.36 -21.18
C ALA A 101 6.98 0.17 -20.18
N PHE A 102 6.78 -0.10 -18.88
CA PHE A 102 7.65 0.36 -17.81
C PHE A 102 8.36 -0.82 -17.17
N LYS A 103 9.69 -0.84 -17.29
CA LYS A 103 10.53 -1.83 -16.58
C LYS A 103 10.70 -1.40 -15.13
N ASN A 104 10.82 -2.39 -14.24
CA ASN A 104 11.16 -2.22 -12.82
C ASN A 104 10.18 -1.31 -12.07
N ILE A 105 8.88 -1.56 -12.23
CA ILE A 105 7.83 -0.95 -11.41
C ILE A 105 7.37 -1.97 -10.38
N GLU A 106 7.17 -1.53 -9.15
CA GLU A 106 6.55 -2.33 -8.10
C GLU A 106 5.21 -1.71 -7.70
N GLU A 107 4.23 -2.56 -7.43
CA GLU A 107 2.99 -2.13 -6.83
C GLU A 107 3.20 -1.92 -5.32
N PRO A 108 2.48 -0.97 -4.71
CA PRO A 108 2.61 -0.71 -3.30
C PRO A 108 2.04 -1.85 -2.45
N ASP A 109 2.24 -1.80 -1.14
CA ASP A 109 1.83 -2.88 -0.25
C ASP A 109 0.30 -3.07 -0.18
N LEU A 110 -0.43 -1.94 -0.19
CA LEU A 110 -1.86 -1.92 0.10
C LEU A 110 -2.72 -1.29 -1.01
N LEU A 111 -3.84 -1.94 -1.29
CA LEU A 111 -5.00 -1.36 -1.96
C LEU A 111 -6.09 -1.11 -0.92
N ILE A 112 -6.45 0.16 -0.72
CA ILE A 112 -7.45 0.62 0.25
C ILE A 112 -8.66 1.16 -0.51
N TYR A 113 -9.88 0.81 -0.09
CA TYR A 113 -11.08 1.16 -0.84
C TYR A 113 -12.29 1.40 0.06
N ARG A 114 -13.20 2.27 -0.39
CA ARG A 114 -14.55 2.37 0.19
C ARG A 114 -15.37 1.15 -0.23
N PRO A 115 -16.24 0.60 0.64
CA PRO A 115 -17.03 -0.59 0.31
C PRO A 115 -17.93 -0.45 -0.93
N ASP A 116 -18.28 0.77 -1.33
CA ASP A 116 -19.07 1.09 -2.53
C ASP A 116 -18.19 1.37 -3.78
N TYR A 117 -16.88 1.20 -3.66
CA TYR A 117 -15.86 1.44 -4.68
C TYR A 117 -15.81 2.88 -5.20
N SER A 118 -16.43 3.84 -4.49
CA SER A 118 -16.42 5.26 -4.88
C SER A 118 -15.04 5.91 -4.77
N GLU A 119 -14.19 5.38 -3.89
CA GLU A 119 -12.84 5.86 -3.66
C GLU A 119 -11.90 4.67 -3.45
N ILE A 120 -10.74 4.73 -4.11
CA ILE A 120 -9.61 3.86 -3.82
C ILE A 120 -8.35 4.68 -3.57
N ARG A 121 -7.44 4.07 -2.81
CA ARG A 121 -6.13 4.60 -2.46
C ARG A 121 -5.13 3.48 -2.45
N PHE A 122 -3.89 3.83 -2.67
CA PHE A 122 -2.78 2.93 -2.51
C PHE A 122 -1.88 3.43 -1.37
N ALA A 123 -1.31 2.49 -0.63
CA ALA A 123 -0.40 2.84 0.45
C ALA A 123 0.82 1.94 0.46
N GLU A 124 1.98 2.54 0.65
CA GLU A 124 3.22 1.86 0.98
C GLU A 124 3.50 2.05 2.48
N SER A 125 3.87 0.98 3.16
CA SER A 125 4.15 0.98 4.60
C SER A 125 5.63 0.69 4.85
N LYS A 126 6.29 1.55 5.64
CA LYS A 126 7.67 1.38 6.08
C LYS A 126 7.75 1.37 7.59
N ARG A 127 8.53 0.43 8.13
CA ARG A 127 8.74 0.28 9.56
C ARG A 127 10.08 0.87 9.95
N LEU A 128 10.05 1.80 10.91
CA LEU A 128 11.25 2.48 11.37
C LEU A 128 12.26 1.50 11.98
N ASP A 129 11.77 0.50 12.70
CA ASP A 129 12.58 -0.47 13.43
C ASP A 129 13.20 -1.56 12.54
N SER A 130 12.70 -1.76 11.32
CA SER A 130 13.33 -2.63 10.33
C SER A 130 14.32 -1.90 9.43
N HIS A 131 14.42 -0.56 9.55
CA HIS A 131 15.16 0.31 8.63
C HIS A 131 14.77 0.07 7.15
N ASP A 132 13.52 -0.34 6.90
CA ASP A 132 13.04 -0.51 5.54
C ASP A 132 12.85 0.86 4.89
N LYS A 133 13.34 1.03 3.68
CA LYS A 133 13.33 2.31 2.97
C LYS A 133 12.57 2.18 1.68
N LEU A 134 11.90 3.26 1.28
CA LEU A 134 11.23 3.33 0.00
C LEU A 134 12.23 3.14 -1.15
N ARG A 135 12.02 2.10 -1.95
CA ARG A 135 12.89 1.77 -3.10
C ARG A 135 12.45 2.52 -4.34
N GLU A 136 13.37 2.77 -5.26
CA GLU A 136 13.09 3.49 -6.52
C GLU A 136 11.93 2.87 -7.32
N ASN A 137 11.84 1.54 -7.39
CA ASN A 137 10.78 0.85 -8.12
C ASN A 137 9.40 1.07 -7.51
N GLN A 138 9.33 1.21 -6.18
CA GLN A 138 8.11 1.52 -5.44
C GLN A 138 7.70 2.97 -5.67
N VAL A 139 8.66 3.90 -5.63
CA VAL A 139 8.44 5.31 -6.00
C VAL A 139 7.84 5.40 -7.42
N ARG A 140 8.46 4.72 -8.39
CA ARG A 140 7.95 4.69 -9.78
C ARG A 140 6.52 4.14 -9.85
N GLY A 141 6.22 3.08 -9.12
CA GLY A 141 4.86 2.54 -9.01
C GLY A 141 3.85 3.54 -8.47
N LEU A 142 4.15 4.16 -7.32
CA LEU A 142 3.31 5.18 -6.70
C LEU A 142 3.05 6.37 -7.64
N ILE A 143 4.08 6.84 -8.36
CA ILE A 143 3.94 7.91 -9.36
C ILE A 143 2.99 7.50 -10.48
N LEU A 144 3.14 6.30 -11.04
CA LEU A 144 2.29 5.83 -12.14
C LEU A 144 0.83 5.70 -11.69
N LEU A 145 0.58 5.18 -10.49
CA LEU A 145 -0.76 5.12 -9.91
C LEU A 145 -1.39 6.51 -9.77
N SER A 146 -0.63 7.46 -9.22
CA SER A 146 -1.10 8.82 -9.00
C SER A 146 -1.33 9.58 -10.33
N ALA A 147 -0.33 9.61 -11.20
CA ALA A 147 -0.35 10.40 -12.42
C ALA A 147 -1.27 9.83 -13.51
N LEU A 148 -1.29 8.51 -13.71
CA LEU A 148 -2.04 7.90 -14.81
C LEU A 148 -3.45 7.50 -14.41
N LEU A 149 -3.63 7.04 -13.16
CA LEU A 149 -4.92 6.57 -12.69
C LEU A 149 -5.68 7.60 -11.87
N GLY A 150 -5.03 8.71 -11.48
CA GLY A 150 -5.66 9.75 -10.67
C GLY A 150 -5.93 9.28 -9.24
N CYS A 151 -5.18 8.29 -8.77
CA CYS A 151 -5.37 7.70 -7.44
C CYS A 151 -4.53 8.39 -6.39
N LYS A 152 -5.01 8.40 -5.15
CA LYS A 152 -4.16 8.78 -4.03
C LYS A 152 -3.19 7.63 -3.74
N ALA A 153 -1.91 7.98 -3.60
CA ALA A 153 -0.84 7.06 -3.28
C ALA A 153 -0.04 7.68 -2.13
N ASP A 154 -0.15 7.07 -0.95
CA ASP A 154 0.35 7.61 0.31
C ASP A 154 1.50 6.73 0.84
N VAL A 155 2.47 7.32 1.54
CA VAL A 155 3.54 6.56 2.22
C VAL A 155 3.39 6.73 3.72
N PHE A 156 3.45 5.63 4.45
CA PHE A 156 3.31 5.59 5.90
C PHE A 156 4.58 5.09 6.56
N GLU A 157 5.07 5.83 7.54
CA GLU A 157 6.08 5.37 8.49
C GLU A 157 5.38 4.84 9.75
N ILE A 158 5.77 3.64 10.16
CA ILE A 158 5.20 2.94 11.31
C ILE A 158 6.23 2.97 12.46
N VAL A 159 5.88 3.66 13.53
CA VAL A 159 6.80 4.05 14.61
C VAL A 159 6.30 3.52 15.96
N GLU A 160 7.19 2.93 16.76
CA GLU A 160 6.83 2.53 18.13
C GLU A 160 6.58 3.78 18.98
N GLU A 161 5.52 3.77 19.78
CA GLU A 161 5.22 4.88 20.70
C GLU A 161 6.41 5.22 21.60
N GLY A 162 6.65 6.52 21.78
CA GLY A 162 7.76 7.03 22.58
C GLY A 162 9.12 7.08 21.86
N LYS A 163 9.22 6.66 20.60
CA LYS A 163 10.39 6.92 19.76
C LYS A 163 10.30 8.31 19.13
N ASP A 164 11.39 9.06 19.21
CA ASP A 164 11.52 10.34 18.51
C ASP A 164 11.64 10.08 17.01
N PHE A 165 10.65 10.55 16.24
CA PHE A 165 10.66 10.53 14.79
C PHE A 165 10.05 11.81 14.25
N THR A 166 10.78 12.49 13.36
CA THR A 166 10.27 13.67 12.66
C THR A 166 10.03 13.28 11.21
N PRO A 167 8.77 13.28 10.73
CA PRO A 167 8.49 12.93 9.35
C PRO A 167 9.02 14.00 8.41
N GLU A 168 9.84 13.58 7.45
CA GLU A 168 10.26 14.41 6.34
C GLU A 168 9.56 13.94 5.07
N PRO A 169 9.10 14.86 4.20
CA PRO A 169 8.56 14.47 2.90
C PRO A 169 9.60 13.66 2.11
N ILE A 170 9.14 12.60 1.47
CA ILE A 170 10.03 11.83 0.60
C ILE A 170 10.18 12.61 -0.69
N ILE A 171 11.40 13.11 -0.92
CA ILE A 171 11.77 13.80 -2.15
C ILE A 171 12.52 12.84 -3.05
N TRP A 172 12.05 12.68 -4.28
CA TRP A 172 12.72 11.92 -5.31
C TRP A 172 13.08 12.80 -6.50
N GLU A 173 14.33 12.74 -6.94
CA GLU A 173 14.84 13.45 -8.11
C GLU A 173 15.21 12.45 -9.21
N PHE A 174 14.73 12.70 -10.43
CA PHE A 174 15.04 11.93 -11.64
C PHE A 174 16.03 12.66 -12.55
#